data_AF-A0A5N5SWB0-F1
#
_entry.id   AF-A0A5N5SWB0-F1
#
_cell.length_a   1.000
_cell.length_b   1.000
_cell.length_c   1.000
_cell.angle_alpha   90.00
_cell.angle_beta   90.00
_cell.angle_gamma   90.00
#
_symmetry.space_group_name_H-M   'P 1'
#
loop_
_entity.id
_entity.type
_entity.pdbx_description
1 polymer ?
#
loop_
_entity_poly.entity_id
_entity_poly.type
_entity_poly.pdbx_seq_one_letter_code
_entity_poly.pdbx_strand_id
1 'polypeptide(L)' 'MSVSDPLLKDLKGYILEIMKSNKKVISDHYSSLEFLCATIETIFRKGLSFGQPSPFGITKRDYWSWIEDLINNTSL' A
#
# COMPACT_ATOMS: atom_id res chain seq x y z
N MET A 1 -23.63 -1.92 12.59
CA MET A 1 -23.40 -1.06 11.41
C MET A 1 -21.90 -0.89 11.25
N SER A 2 -21.24 -1.73 10.44
CA SER A 2 -19.79 -1.60 10.22
C SER A 2 -19.58 -0.40 9.30
N VAL A 3 -19.07 0.71 9.86
CA VAL A 3 -18.70 1.89 9.07
C VAL A 3 -17.65 1.43 8.07
N SER A 4 -17.95 1.56 6.77
CA SER A 4 -17.00 1.16 5.72
C SER A 4 -15.73 2.00 5.88
N ASP A 5 -14.56 1.35 6.02
CA ASP A 5 -13.29 2.06 6.15
C ASP A 5 -13.10 2.93 4.90
N PRO A 6 -12.89 4.25 5.05
CA PRO A 6 -12.78 5.18 3.93
C PRO A 6 -11.65 4.79 2.96
N LEU A 7 -10.52 4.27 3.47
CA LEU A 7 -9.40 3.85 2.62
C LEU A 7 -9.76 2.64 1.76
N LEU A 8 -10.57 1.72 2.30
CA LEU A 8 -11.05 0.56 1.55
C LEU A 8 -12.11 0.96 0.51
N LYS A 9 -12.87 2.04 0.75
CA LYS A 9 -13.79 2.60 -0.23
C LYS A 9 -13.01 3.23 -1.39
N ASP A 10 -12.00 4.03 -1.07
CA ASP A 10 -11.17 4.71 -2.08
C ASP A 10 -10.38 3.72 -2.92
N LEU A 11 -9.78 2.70 -2.28
CA LEU A 11 -9.08 1.60 -2.98
C LEU A 11 -9.99 0.94 -4.02
N LYS A 12 -11.23 0.61 -3.66
CA LYS A 12 -12.21 0.01 -4.58
C LYS A 12 -12.57 0.97 -5.71
N GLY A 13 -12.69 2.26 -5.42
CA GLY A 13 -12.96 3.30 -6.42
C GLY A 13 -11.88 3.36 -7.50
N TYR A 14 -10.61 3.42 -7.10
CA TYR A 14 -9.49 3.49 -8.05
C TYR A 14 -9.32 2.21 -8.86
N ILE A 15 -9.50 1.03 -8.25
CA ILE A 15 -9.50 -0.24 -8.99
C ILE A 15 -10.62 -0.25 -10.04
N LEU A 16 -11.83 0.18 -9.67
CA LEU A 16 -12.96 0.23 -10.60
C LEU A 16 -12.70 1.20 -11.76
N GLU A 17 -12.11 2.36 -11.51
CA GLU A 17 -11.72 3.31 -12.57
C GLU A 17 -10.72 2.70 -13.54
N ILE A 18 -9.69 2.02 -13.03
CA ILE A 18 -8.69 1.35 -13.86
C ILE A 18 -9.34 0.25 -14.70
N MET A 19 -10.23 -0.55 -14.11
CA MET A 19 -10.98 -1.59 -14.83
C MET A 19 -11.88 -1.02 -15.93
N LYS A 20 -12.53 0.13 -15.68
CA LYS A 20 -13.38 0.81 -16.68
C LYS A 20 -12.61 1.38 -17.87
N SER A 21 -11.32 1.67 -17.70
CA SER A 21 -10.49 2.21 -18.78
C SER A 21 -10.36 1.27 -19.99
N ASN A 22 -10.73 0.00 -19.84
CA ASN A 22 -10.70 -1.07 -20.85
C ASN A 22 -9.34 -1.20 -21.55
N LYS A 23 -8.27 -0.73 -20.89
CA LYS A 23 -6.91 -0.78 -21.40
C LYS A 23 -6.35 -2.18 -21.23
N LYS A 24 -5.70 -2.66 -22.29
CA LYS A 24 -5.02 -3.96 -22.29
C LYS A 24 -3.73 -3.95 -21.44
N VAL A 25 -3.11 -2.78 -21.28
CA VAL A 25 -1.88 -2.57 -20.50
C VAL A 25 -2.05 -1.32 -19.65
N ILE A 26 -1.77 -1.45 -18.35
CA ILE A 26 -1.71 -0.33 -17.41
C ILE A 26 -0.24 0.10 -17.34
N SER A 27 0.03 1.37 -17.56
CA SER A 27 1.36 1.97 -17.49
C SER A 27 1.37 3.15 -16.51
N ASP A 28 2.57 3.59 -16.13
CA ASP A 28 2.78 4.66 -15.15
C ASP A 28 2.21 6.03 -15.58
N HIS A 29 1.84 6.19 -16.85
CA HIS A 29 1.17 7.39 -17.34
C HIS A 29 -0.30 7.50 -16.90
N TYR A 30 -0.85 6.49 -16.22
CA TYR A 30 -2.25 6.50 -15.79
C TYR A 30 -2.40 7.21 -14.45
N SER A 31 -3.08 8.35 -14.43
CA SER A 31 -3.27 9.16 -13.23
C SER A 31 -3.96 8.39 -12.09
N SER A 32 -4.93 7.52 -12.40
CA SER A 32 -5.58 6.71 -11.35
C SER A 32 -4.67 5.62 -10.75
N LEU A 33 -3.57 5.25 -11.43
CA LEU A 33 -2.58 4.31 -10.88
C LEU A 33 -1.78 4.96 -9.75
N GLU A 34 -1.42 6.23 -9.89
CA GLU A 34 -0.75 7.00 -8.83
C GLU A 34 -1.61 7.03 -7.56
N PHE A 35 -2.90 7.36 -7.71
CA PHE A 35 -3.84 7.37 -6.58
C PHE A 35 -4.06 5.98 -5.98
N LEU A 36 -4.09 4.93 -6.80
CA LEU A 36 -4.15 3.55 -6.32
C LEU A 36 -2.94 3.22 -5.45
N CYS A 37 -1.72 3.44 -5.96
CA CYS A 37 -0.48 3.16 -5.25
C CYS A 37 -0.37 3.94 -3.94
N ALA A 38 -0.67 5.24 -3.96
CA ALA A 38 -0.66 6.08 -2.77
C ALA A 38 -1.67 5.60 -1.70
N THR A 39 -2.84 5.12 -2.14
CA THR A 39 -3.86 4.57 -1.22
C THR A 39 -3.39 3.27 -0.59
N ILE A 40 -2.76 2.38 -1.38
CA ILE A 40 -2.17 1.12 -0.88
C ILE A 40 -1.07 1.42 0.14
N GLU A 41 -0.17 2.35 -0.16
CA GLU A 41 0.88 2.77 0.78
C GLU A 41 0.27 3.32 2.07
N THR A 42 -0.78 4.14 1.98
CA THR A 42 -1.47 4.68 3.16
C THR A 42 -2.09 3.58 4.00
N ILE A 43 -2.69 2.57 3.37
CA ILE A 43 -3.24 1.39 4.06
C ILE A 43 -2.11 0.64 4.78
N PHE A 44 -0.99 0.37 4.11
CA PHE A 44 0.12 -0.35 4.73
C PHE A 44 0.83 0.44 5.84
N ARG A 45 0.89 1.76 5.73
CA ARG A 45 1.43 2.65 6.77
C ARG A 45 0.47 2.80 7.96
N LYS A 46 -0.80 2.45 7.81
CA LYS A 46 -1.80 2.59 8.87
C LYS A 46 -1.45 1.67 10.04
N GLY A 47 -1.14 2.27 11.18
CA GLY A 47 -0.75 1.54 12.40
C GLY A 47 0.74 1.21 12.48
N LEU A 48 1.56 1.59 11.49
CA LEU A 48 3.01 1.50 11.61
C LEU A 48 3.53 2.65 12.47
N SER A 49 4.36 2.31 13.46
CA SER A 49 5.10 3.30 14.24
C SER A 49 6.40 3.62 13.50
N PHE A 50 6.49 4.83 12.95
CA PHE A 50 7.72 5.28 12.32
C PHE A 50 8.85 5.40 13.36
N GLY A 51 9.96 4.73 13.09
CA GLY A 51 11.20 4.94 13.83
C GLY A 51 11.27 4.22 15.17
N GLN A 52 11.37 2.88 15.15
CA GLN A 52 11.70 2.15 16.37
C GLN A 52 13.19 2.38 16.74
N PRO A 53 13.48 2.65 18.02
CA PRO A 53 14.86 2.76 18.47
C PRO A 53 15.54 1.39 18.33
N SER A 54 16.59 1.34 17.51
CA SER A 54 17.48 0.19 17.43
C SER A 54 18.83 0.51 18.09
N PRO A 55 19.63 -0.51 18.43
CA PRO A 55 20.98 -0.32 18.98
C PRO A 55 21.91 0.53 18.10
N PHE A 56 21.60 0.69 16.80
CA PHE A 56 22.36 1.49 15.83
C PHE A 56 21.65 2.80 15.43
N GLY A 57 20.67 3.25 16.21
CA GLY A 57 19.90 4.49 15.97
C GLY A 57 18.44 4.23 15.56
N ILE A 58 17.74 5.29 15.15
CA ILE A 58 16.36 5.20 14.67
C ILE A 58 16.34 4.52 13.30
N THR A 59 16.07 3.22 13.27
CA THR A 59 15.76 2.53 12.02
C THR A 59 14.37 2.94 11.56
N LYS A 60 14.30 3.57 10.38
CA LYS A 60 13.03 3.75 9.66
C LYS A 60 12.55 2.37 9.19
N ARG A 61 11.85 1.64 10.05
CA ARG A 61 10.99 0.55 9.61
C ARG A 61 9.76 1.16 8.96
N ASP A 62 9.57 0.85 7.70
CA ASP A 62 8.43 1.24 6.89
C ASP A 62 7.65 -0.01 6.47
N TYR A 63 6.54 0.15 5.75
CA TYR A 63 5.78 -0.98 5.24
C TYR A 63 6.61 -1.94 4.38
N TRP A 64 7.65 -1.42 3.71
CA TRP A 64 8.55 -2.24 2.90
C TRP A 64 9.32 -3.26 3.74
N SER A 65 9.74 -2.90 4.95
CA SER A 65 10.44 -3.83 5.86
C SER A 65 9.58 -5.04 6.20
N TRP A 66 8.27 -4.85 6.36
CA TRP A 66 7.34 -5.96 6.57
C TRP A 66 7.21 -6.85 5.33
N ILE A 67 7.20 -6.27 4.12
CA ILE A 67 7.16 -7.02 2.87
C ILE A 67 8.44 -7.86 2.70
N GLU A 68 9.60 -7.28 2.99
CA GLU A 68 10.88 -8.00 2.98
C GLU A 68 10.87 -9.17 3.98
N ASP A 69 10.41 -8.92 5.21
CA ASP A 69 10.28 -9.95 6.23
C ASP A 69 9.31 -11.07 5.78
N LEU A 70 8.19 -10.74 5.12
CA LEU A 70 7.26 -11.74 4.59
C LEU A 70 7.96 -12.67 3.60
N ILE A 71 8.67 -12.12 2.63
CA ILE A 71 9.35 -12.91 1.59
C ILE A 71 10.41 -13.83 2.21
N ASN A 72 11.23 -13.30 3.12
CA ASN A 72 12.29 -14.05 3.78
C ASN A 72 11.77 -15.16 4.70
N ASN A 73 10.57 -15.00 5.26
CA ASN A 73 9.92 -16.02 6.10
C ASN A 73 9.11 -17.06 5.30
N THR A 74 8.80 -16.79 4.03
CA THR A 74 7.96 -17.68 3.19
C THR A 74 8.79 -18.67 2.35
N SER A 75 10.12 -18.56 2.35
CA SER A 75 11.01 -19.58 1.78
C SER A 75 11.09 -20.80 2.72
N LEU A 76 10.07 -21.67 2.64
CA LEU A 76 10.02 -23.02 3.20
C LEU A 76 9.88 -24.05 2.06
#